data_AF-A0A1A2Y207-F1
#
_entry.id   AF-A0A1A2Y207-F1
#
_cell.length_a   1.000
_cell.length_b   1.000
_cell.length_c   1.000
_cell.angle_alpha   90.00
_cell.angle_beta   90.00
_cell.angle_gamma   90.00
#
_symmetry.space_group_name_H-M   'P 1'
#
loop_
_entity.id
_entity.type
_entity.pdbx_description
1 polymer ?
#
loop_
_entity_poly.entity_id
_entity_poly.type
_entity_poly.pdbx_seq_one_letter_code
_entity_poly.pdbx_strand_id
1 'polypeptide(L)'
;MADVIQLGPDELPEAVAGWRADVPGSLMYPSLPPASSTAVAAVGAAMEPWVAHFAAHDAERAALASTVVQAAAVTQSTLQSADESGAAEIGKSAAV
;
A
#
# COMPACT_ATOMS: atom_id res chain seq x y z
N MET A 1 26.15 -9.90 10.77
CA MET A 1 25.47 -9.02 11.73
C MET A 1 24.10 -8.73 11.16
N ALA A 2 23.03 -8.88 11.93
CA ALA A 2 21.72 -8.39 11.54
C ALA A 2 21.64 -6.91 11.93
N ASP A 3 21.13 -6.07 11.03
CA ASP A 3 20.85 -4.68 11.36
C ASP A 3 19.74 -4.65 12.42
N VAL A 4 20.02 -4.02 13.56
CA VAL A 4 19.04 -3.85 14.64
C VAL A 4 18.19 -2.65 14.29
N ILE A 5 16.92 -2.91 13.99
CA ILE A 5 15.93 -1.86 13.71
C ILE A 5 15.26 -1.49 15.04
N GLN A 6 15.36 -0.21 15.42
CA GLN A 6 14.62 0.36 16.54
C GLN A 6 13.44 1.12 15.96
N LEU A 7 12.23 0.79 16.42
CA LEU A 7 10.99 1.46 16.01
C LEU A 7 10.26 1.93 17.26
N GLY A 8 9.79 3.17 17.24
CA GLY A 8 8.79 3.63 18.20
C GLY A 8 7.45 2.89 18.02
N PRO A 9 6.57 2.84 19.04
CA PRO A 9 5.30 2.13 18.97
C PRO A 9 4.41 2.56 17.80
N ASP A 10 4.42 3.85 17.46
CA ASP A 10 3.56 4.42 16.42
C ASP A 10 4.33 4.76 15.13
N GLU A 11 5.66 4.61 15.11
CA GLU A 11 6.52 5.03 14.00
C GLU A 11 6.23 4.25 12.71
N LEU A 12 6.05 2.93 12.81
CA LEU A 12 5.72 2.09 11.67
C LEU A 12 4.30 2.35 11.15
N PRO A 13 3.24 2.39 11.99
CA PRO A 13 1.90 2.80 11.56
C PRO A 13 1.84 4.17 10.88
N GLU A 14 2.52 5.18 11.44
CA GLU A 14 2.56 6.53 10.88
C GLU A 14 3.27 6.57 9.53
N ALA A 15 4.43 5.92 9.42
CA ALA A 15 5.19 5.84 8.17
C ALA A 15 4.38 5.15 7.06
N VAL A 16 3.67 4.07 7.41
CA VAL A 16 2.81 3.34 6.46
C VAL A 16 1.59 4.16 6.06
N ALA A 17 0.99 4.90 6.98
CA ALA A 17 -0.12 5.80 6.67
C ALA A 17 0.31 6.94 5.74
N GLY A 18 1.46 7.57 6.01
CA GLY A 18 2.06 8.59 5.15
C GLY A 18 2.35 8.05 3.76
N TRP A 19 3.07 6.93 3.68
CA TRP A 19 3.35 6.26 2.41
C TRP A 19 2.07 5.87 1.65
N ARG A 20 1.05 5.36 2.36
CA ARG A 20 -0.21 4.93 1.73
C ARG A 20 -0.97 6.11 1.12
N ALA A 21 -0.89 7.28 1.73
CA ALA A 21 -1.47 8.52 1.20
C ALA A 21 -0.82 8.95 -0.13
N ASP A 22 0.46 8.63 -0.32
CA ASP A 22 1.21 8.93 -1.55
C ASP A 22 0.95 7.93 -2.68
N VAL A 23 0.33 6.77 -2.40
CA VAL A 23 0.01 5.78 -3.45
C VAL A 23 -1.10 6.33 -4.35
N PRO A 24 -0.85 6.51 -5.66
CA PRO A 24 -1.86 7.04 -6.57
C PRO A 24 -3.14 6.20 -6.59
N GLY A 25 -4.29 6.88 -6.55
CA GLY A 25 -5.60 6.27 -6.73
C GLY A 25 -5.92 5.93 -8.18
N SER A 26 -7.12 5.42 -8.41
CA SER A 26 -7.56 5.07 -9.77
C SER A 26 -7.72 6.30 -10.65
N LEU A 27 -7.24 6.21 -11.88
CA LEU A 27 -7.43 7.23 -12.90
C LEU A 27 -8.78 7.05 -13.61
N MET A 28 -9.60 8.10 -13.60
CA MET A 28 -10.83 8.13 -14.38
C MET A 28 -10.54 8.71 -15.76
N TYR A 29 -10.77 7.90 -16.80
CA TYR A 29 -10.67 8.35 -18.18
C TYR A 29 -12.02 8.91 -18.65
N PRO A 30 -12.07 10.17 -19.12
CA PRO A 30 -13.30 10.71 -19.66
C PRO A 30 -13.69 9.98 -20.95
N SER A 31 -14.98 9.84 -21.19
CA SER A 31 -15.50 9.28 -22.43
C SER A 31 -15.02 10.09 -23.63
N LEU A 32 -14.55 9.41 -24.67
CA LEU A 32 -14.14 10.06 -25.90
C LEU A 32 -15.37 10.68 -26.59
N PRO A 33 -15.25 11.90 -27.13
CA PRO A 33 -16.33 12.50 -27.92
C PRO A 33 -16.56 11.68 -29.20
N PRO A 34 -17.77 11.75 -29.78
CA PRO A 34 -18.07 11.07 -31.04
C PRO A 34 -17.12 11.53 -32.14
N ALA A 35 -16.68 10.59 -32.99
CA ALA A 35 -15.70 10.89 -34.02
C ALA A 35 -16.24 11.89 -35.05
N SER A 36 -15.51 12.99 -35.26
CA SER A 36 -15.82 14.00 -36.28
C SER A 36 -15.19 13.70 -37.64
N SER A 37 -14.28 12.74 -37.71
CA SER A 37 -13.57 12.31 -38.92
C SER A 37 -13.04 10.89 -38.78
N THR A 38 -12.60 10.30 -39.89
CA THR A 38 -11.95 8.98 -39.92
C THR A 38 -10.66 8.94 -39.11
N ALA A 39 -9.89 10.03 -39.10
CA ALA A 39 -8.69 10.15 -38.28
C ALA A 39 -9.02 10.12 -36.78
N VAL A 40 -10.07 10.84 -36.36
CA VAL A 40 -10.52 10.83 -34.96
C VAL A 40 -11.06 9.45 -34.55
N ALA A 41 -11.76 8.75 -35.45
CA ALA A 41 -12.20 7.38 -35.21
C ALA A 41 -11.02 6.41 -35.03
N ALA A 42 -9.97 6.54 -35.83
CA ALA A 42 -8.77 5.70 -35.71
C ALA A 42 -8.03 5.92 -34.38
N VAL A 43 -7.92 7.18 -33.92
CA VAL A 43 -7.35 7.49 -32.60
C VAL A 43 -8.21 6.91 -31.48
N GLY A 44 -9.54 7.05 -31.57
CA GLY A 44 -10.45 6.48 -30.57
C GLY A 44 -10.34 4.97 -30.46
N ALA A 45 -10.27 4.26 -31.59
CA ALA A 45 -10.06 2.82 -31.61
C ALA A 45 -8.69 2.41 -31.04
N ALA A 46 -7.63 3.20 -31.27
CA ALA A 46 -6.31 2.93 -30.69
C ALA A 46 -6.27 3.15 -29.17
N MET A 47 -7.10 4.05 -28.64
CA MET A 47 -7.19 4.36 -27.21
C MET A 47 -8.16 3.43 -26.45
N GLU A 48 -9.09 2.75 -27.12
CA GLU A 48 -10.08 1.86 -26.50
C GLU A 48 -9.44 0.82 -25.54
N PRO A 49 -8.35 0.12 -25.88
CA PRO A 49 -7.74 -0.86 -24.98
C PRO A 49 -7.12 -0.24 -23.73
N TRP A 50 -6.77 1.05 -23.77
CA TRP A 50 -6.03 1.71 -22.69
C TRP A 50 -6.86 1.81 -21.42
N VAL A 51 -8.18 1.98 -21.52
CA VAL A 51 -9.06 2.11 -20.34
C VAL A 51 -8.99 0.84 -19.49
N ALA A 52 -9.17 -0.32 -20.11
CA ALA A 52 -9.08 -1.60 -19.39
C ALA A 52 -7.65 -1.87 -18.89
N HIS A 53 -6.64 -1.52 -19.68
CA HIS A 53 -5.23 -1.69 -19.31
C HIS A 53 -4.86 -0.87 -18.07
N PHE A 54 -5.24 0.41 -18.02
CA PHE A 54 -4.97 1.26 -16.87
C PHE A 54 -5.79 0.86 -15.64
N ALA A 55 -7.05 0.45 -15.82
CA ALA A 55 -7.85 -0.08 -14.72
C ALA A 55 -7.20 -1.33 -14.09
N ALA A 56 -6.62 -2.22 -14.89
CA ALA A 56 -5.88 -3.38 -14.40
C ALA A 56 -4.64 -2.96 -13.59
N HIS A 57 -3.87 -1.99 -14.07
CA HIS A 57 -2.70 -1.47 -13.34
C HIS A 57 -3.08 -0.76 -12.03
N ASP A 58 -4.21 -0.04 -12.01
CA ASP A 58 -4.70 0.58 -10.78
C ASP A 58 -5.12 -0.47 -9.74
N ALA A 59 -5.77 -1.55 -10.18
CA ALA A 59 -6.11 -2.68 -9.31
C ALA A 59 -4.85 -3.38 -8.77
N GLU A 60 -3.85 -3.61 -9.62
CA GLU A 60 -2.57 -4.20 -9.22
C GLU A 60 -1.84 -3.32 -8.20
N ARG A 61 -1.76 -2.00 -8.44
CA ARG A 61 -1.15 -1.04 -7.52
C ARG A 61 -1.86 -1.04 -6.16
N ALA A 62 -3.19 -1.07 -6.15
CA ALA A 62 -3.97 -1.13 -4.93
C ALA A 62 -3.74 -2.45 -4.16
N ALA A 63 -3.64 -3.57 -4.87
CA ALA A 63 -3.35 -4.87 -4.27
C ALA A 63 -1.96 -4.90 -3.63
N LEU A 64 -0.93 -4.44 -4.34
CA LEU A 64 0.44 -4.34 -3.82
C LEU A 64 0.50 -3.40 -2.61
N ALA A 65 -0.21 -2.28 -2.65
CA ALA A 65 -0.27 -1.36 -1.52
C ALA A 65 -0.91 -1.99 -0.28
N SER A 66 -1.96 -2.79 -0.48
CA SER A 66 -2.59 -3.57 0.59
C SER A 66 -1.62 -4.57 1.21
N THR A 67 -0.81 -5.26 0.40
CA THR A 67 0.21 -6.20 0.90
C THR A 67 1.22 -5.53 1.81
N VAL A 68 1.69 -4.32 1.47
CA VAL A 68 2.62 -3.57 2.33
C VAL A 68 1.98 -3.19 3.66
N VAL A 69 0.74 -2.69 3.63
CA VAL A 69 -0.02 -2.35 4.85
C VAL A 69 -0.20 -3.59 5.75
N GLN A 70 -0.51 -4.74 5.15
CA GLN A 70 -0.67 -5.99 5.88
C GLN A 70 0.66 -6.47 6.48
N ALA A 71 1.76 -6.39 5.73
CA ALA A 71 3.09 -6.76 6.22
C ALA A 71 3.52 -5.88 7.41
N ALA A 72 3.24 -4.58 7.36
CA ALA A 72 3.49 -3.68 8.47
C ALA A 72 2.64 -4.01 9.70
N ALA A 73 1.36 -4.31 9.52
CA ALA A 73 0.49 -4.72 10.62
C ALA A 73 0.97 -6.01 11.31
N VAL A 74 1.43 -6.99 10.53
CA VAL A 74 2.02 -8.23 11.06
C VAL A 74 3.32 -7.95 11.83
N THR A 75 4.16 -7.06 11.29
CA THR A 75 5.40 -6.65 11.95
C THR A 75 5.11 -5.96 13.29
N GLN A 76 4.17 -5.02 13.31
CA GLN A 76 3.75 -4.32 14.53
C GLN A 76 3.25 -5.31 15.60
N SER A 77 2.39 -6.25 15.20
CA SER A 77 1.87 -7.29 16.10
C SER A 77 2.99 -8.17 16.68
N THR A 78 3.99 -8.51 15.87
CA THR A 78 5.14 -9.30 16.30
C THR A 78 5.99 -8.53 17.32
N LEU A 79 6.26 -7.24 17.06
CA LEU A 79 7.00 -6.38 17.99
C LEU A 79 6.25 -6.22 19.31
N GLN A 80 4.96 -5.94 19.27
CA GLN A 80 4.14 -5.82 20.48
C GLN A 80 4.13 -7.11 21.30
N SER A 81 4.00 -8.27 20.65
CA SER A 81 4.04 -9.57 21.34
C SER A 81 5.40 -9.82 22.01
N ALA A 82 6.49 -9.40 21.36
CA ALA A 82 7.83 -9.51 21.93
C ALA A 82 8.02 -8.59 23.14
N ASP A 83 7.52 -7.35 23.07
CA ASP A 83 7.55 -6.38 24.16
C ASP A 83 6.73 -6.87 25.37
N GLU A 84 5.52 -7.41 25.14
CA GLU A 84 4.67 -8.00 26.17
C GLU A 84 5.36 -9.18 26.86
N SER A 85 5.99 -10.07 26.07
CA SER A 85 6.77 -11.19 26.61
C SER A 85 7.97 -10.71 27.41
N GLY A 86 8.71 -9.70 26.93
CA GLY A 86 9.85 -9.13 27.64
C GLY A 86 9.44 -8.47 28.96
N ALA A 87 8.36 -7.69 28.95
CA ALA A 87 7.81 -7.06 30.15
C ALA A 87 7.39 -8.11 31.20
N ALA A 88 6.80 -9.23 30.77
CA ALA A 88 6.41 -10.31 31.67
C ALA A 88 7.63 -10.96 32.37
N GLU A 89 8.73 -11.18 31.66
CA GLU A 89 9.97 -11.75 32.23
C GLU A 89 10.67 -10.79 33.20
N ILE A 90 10.65 -9.48 32.92
CA ILE A 90 11.15 -8.46 33.85
C ILE A 90 10.30 -8.44 35.12
N GLY A 91 8.97 -8.48 34.98
CA GLY A 91 8.04 -8.49 36.12
C GLY A 91 8.24 -9.71 37.03
N LYS A 92 8.54 -10.88 36.47
CA LYS A 92 8.91 -12.08 37.23
C LYS A 92 10.24 -11.92 37.97
N SER A 93 11.21 -11.26 37.35
CA SER A 93 12.55 -11.03 37.93
C SER A 93 12.56 -9.99 39.04
N ALA A 94 11.67 -8.98 38.98
CA ALA A 94 11.54 -7.93 39.98
C ALA A 94 10.70 -8.31 41.21
N ALA A 95 9.98 -9.43 41.14
CA ALA A 95 9.16 -9.96 42.23
C ALA A 95 9.94 -10.92 43.17
N VAL A 96 11.27 -10.99 43.03
CA VAL A 96 12.19 -11.78 43.86
C VAL A 96 12.84 -10.92 44.94
#